data_AF-A0A3N4A7R0-F1
#
_entry.id   AF-A0A3N4A7R0-F1
#
_cell.length_a   1.000
_cell.length_b   1.000
_cell.length_c   1.000
_cell.angle_alpha   90.00
_cell.angle_beta   90.00
_cell.angle_gamma   90.00
#
_symmetry.space_group_name_H-M   'P 1'
#
loop_
_entity.id
_entity.type
_entity.pdbx_description
1 polymer ?
#
loop_
_entity_poly.entity_id
_entity_poly.type
_entity_poly.pdbx_seq_one_letter_code
_entity_poly.pdbx_strand_id
1 'polypeptide(L)'
;MYAAAALLFFPPIAVGVTEIHTAFNPAAQVAAVVCYCLSVLLAATRPGPRQMGDLAVVTSSLLMVLCVCLSYEASPSAMQDWNAPWYSLGIHSYLATLVVRKRAGWAWVTLCVALAFAATYGARTERGPLYGALTLVSLVGLLAAAQILTSEMERLFTRRREAWCLGASAKTTDEENQDLVNASIRRIQEVRRMAGGLLERIAQDSSPVTDYDISQFRLTEAQLRDSIRGRSIANPRLLEVTRNARARGVTVDILDERGVPVPPHIMEIVTDQAVDVLDAAQAGAVTIRAFPEDDPTAVFIVHDPGDEDSDAVAIEIAQGTGEVSVF
;
A
#
# COMPACT_ATOMS: atom_id res chain seq x y z
N MET A 1 11.30 -11.46 -20.21
CA MET A 1 11.90 -10.46 -21.14
C MET A 1 13.09 -11.02 -21.92
N TYR A 2 14.04 -11.72 -21.28
CA TYR A 2 15.21 -12.29 -21.98
C TYR A 2 14.89 -13.30 -23.09
N ALA A 3 13.90 -14.18 -22.88
CA ALA A 3 13.48 -15.16 -23.90
C ALA A 3 12.86 -14.50 -25.16
N ALA A 4 12.05 -13.45 -24.98
CA ALA A 4 11.45 -12.71 -26.10
C ALA A 4 12.50 -11.89 -26.87
N ALA A 5 13.46 -11.28 -26.16
CA ALA A 5 14.57 -10.56 -26.79
C ALA A 5 15.46 -11.52 -27.59
N ALA A 6 15.80 -12.70 -27.04
CA ALA A 6 16.59 -13.70 -27.74
C ALA A 6 15.91 -14.16 -29.04
N LEU A 7 14.59 -14.37 -29.01
CA LEU A 7 13.82 -14.84 -30.17
C LEU A 7 13.72 -13.79 -31.30
N LEU A 8 13.75 -12.50 -30.95
CA LEU A 8 13.72 -11.39 -31.92
C LEU A 8 15.10 -11.08 -32.54
N PHE A 9 16.18 -11.15 -31.74
CA PHE A 9 17.49 -10.68 -32.17
C PHE A 9 18.42 -11.76 -32.74
N PHE A 10 18.18 -13.04 -32.43
CA PHE A 10 19.03 -14.15 -32.87
C PHE A 10 18.86 -14.53 -34.36
N PRO A 11 17.64 -14.57 -34.95
CA PRO A 11 17.48 -14.95 -36.36
C PRO A 11 18.27 -14.06 -37.35
N PRO A 12 18.31 -12.72 -37.21
CA PRO A 12 19.14 -11.87 -38.06
C PRO A 12 20.63 -12.20 -38.01
N ILE A 13 21.15 -12.60 -36.83
CA ILE A 13 22.56 -13.00 -36.68
C ILE A 13 22.84 -14.24 -37.50
N ALA A 14 21.96 -15.25 -37.42
CA ALA A 14 22.12 -16.49 -38.17
C ALA A 14 22.13 -16.24 -39.68
N VAL A 15 21.18 -15.44 -40.18
CA VAL A 15 21.10 -15.08 -41.61
C VAL A 15 22.34 -14.28 -42.03
N GLY A 16 22.72 -13.26 -41.27
CA GLY A 16 23.88 -12.42 -41.56
C GLY A 16 25.19 -13.23 -41.62
N VAL A 17 25.34 -14.25 -40.77
CA VAL A 17 26.49 -15.17 -40.79
C VAL A 17 26.46 -16.08 -42.02
N THR A 18 25.30 -16.60 -42.41
CA THR A 18 25.20 -17.44 -43.63
C THR A 18 25.54 -16.65 -44.90
N GLU A 19 25.21 -15.36 -44.94
CA GLU A 19 25.49 -14.49 -46.09
C GLU A 19 26.97 -14.09 -46.23
N ILE A 20 27.83 -14.37 -45.24
CA ILE A 20 29.28 -14.05 -45.30
C ILE A 20 29.94 -14.72 -46.51
N HIS A 21 29.55 -15.96 -46.81
CA HIS A 21 30.15 -16.73 -47.91
C HIS A 21 29.67 -16.29 -49.29
N THR A 22 28.53 -15.59 -49.37
CA THR A 22 27.92 -15.11 -50.62
C THR A 22 28.13 -13.62 -50.83
N ALA A 23 28.65 -12.90 -49.83
CA ALA A 23 28.89 -11.47 -49.91
C ALA A 23 30.02 -11.12 -50.88
N PHE A 24 29.85 -10.02 -51.61
CA PHE A 24 30.89 -9.46 -52.47
C PHE A 24 32.12 -9.02 -51.65
N ASN A 25 31.88 -8.44 -50.47
CA ASN A 25 32.93 -8.10 -49.51
C ASN A 25 32.67 -8.79 -48.16
N PRO A 26 33.33 -9.95 -47.89
CA PRO A 26 33.09 -10.71 -46.66
C PRO A 26 33.57 -9.98 -45.41
N ALA A 27 34.60 -9.13 -45.50
CA ALA A 27 35.08 -8.35 -44.37
C ALA A 27 34.05 -7.29 -43.94
N ALA A 28 33.38 -6.64 -44.90
CA ALA A 28 32.28 -5.71 -44.62
C ALA A 28 31.09 -6.43 -43.98
N GLN A 29 30.75 -7.65 -44.44
CA GLN A 29 29.66 -8.44 -43.86
C GLN A 29 29.95 -8.82 -42.40
N VAL A 30 31.15 -9.29 -42.10
CA VAL A 30 31.55 -9.61 -40.72
C VAL A 30 31.48 -8.36 -39.84
N ALA A 31 32.00 -7.23 -40.31
CA ALA A 31 31.94 -5.97 -39.57
C ALA A 31 30.49 -5.52 -39.32
N ALA A 32 29.58 -5.71 -40.29
CA ALA A 32 28.16 -5.41 -40.15
C ALA A 32 27.50 -6.26 -39.04
N VAL A 33 27.73 -7.57 -39.05
CA VAL A 33 27.22 -8.50 -38.02
C VAL A 33 27.76 -8.13 -36.63
N VAL A 34 29.04 -7.78 -36.51
CA VAL A 34 29.63 -7.33 -35.24
C VAL A 34 28.97 -6.04 -34.75
N CYS A 35 28.79 -5.05 -35.64
CA CYS A 35 28.13 -3.78 -35.29
C CYS A 35 26.69 -4.01 -34.83
N TYR A 36 25.95 -4.89 -35.52
CA TYR A 36 24.61 -5.29 -35.12
C TYR A 36 24.60 -5.90 -33.72
N CYS A 37 25.42 -6.91 -33.46
CA CYS A 37 25.51 -7.58 -32.17
C CYS A 37 25.83 -6.60 -31.03
N LEU A 38 26.78 -5.68 -31.24
CA LEU A 38 27.13 -4.67 -30.25
C LEU A 38 25.98 -3.67 -30.01
N SER A 39 25.29 -3.23 -31.07
CA SER A 39 24.15 -2.31 -30.96
C SER A 39 23.02 -2.92 -30.14
N VAL A 40 22.68 -4.19 -30.39
CA VAL A 40 21.65 -4.94 -29.69
C VAL A 40 22.08 -5.22 -28.26
N LEU A 41 23.34 -5.58 -28.03
CA LEU A 41 23.86 -5.80 -26.68
C LEU A 41 23.68 -4.54 -25.83
N LEU A 42 24.11 -3.38 -26.33
CA LEU A 42 23.97 -2.11 -25.62
C LEU A 42 22.51 -1.72 -25.38
N ALA A 43 21.63 -2.00 -26.34
CA ALA A 43 20.20 -1.69 -26.23
C ALA A 43 19.41 -2.67 -25.35
N ALA A 44 19.80 -3.96 -25.28
CA ALA A 44 19.00 -5.02 -24.68
C ALA A 44 19.52 -5.49 -23.30
N THR A 45 20.83 -5.55 -23.07
CA THR A 45 21.38 -6.31 -21.92
C THR A 45 21.60 -5.52 -20.65
N ARG A 46 21.39 -4.20 -20.62
CA ARG A 46 21.47 -3.45 -19.36
C ARG A 46 20.14 -3.53 -18.59
N PRO A 47 20.08 -4.21 -17.42
CA PRO A 47 18.97 -4.13 -16.47
C PRO A 47 19.08 -2.80 -15.70
N GLY A 48 18.99 -1.68 -16.43
CA GLY A 48 19.06 -0.34 -15.86
C GLY A 48 17.66 0.27 -15.68
N PRO A 49 17.57 1.46 -15.06
CA PRO A 49 16.33 2.22 -14.98
C PRO A 49 15.70 2.38 -16.37
N ARG A 50 14.38 2.60 -16.42
CA ARG A 50 13.57 2.71 -17.67
C ARG A 50 14.17 3.62 -18.75
N GLN A 51 15.06 4.54 -18.38
CA GLN A 51 15.79 5.42 -19.29
C GLN A 51 17.23 4.94 -19.49
N MET A 52 17.55 4.62 -20.74
CA MET A 52 18.91 4.30 -21.17
C MET A 52 19.76 5.58 -21.15
N GLY A 53 21.01 5.51 -20.65
CA GLY A 53 21.91 6.66 -20.62
C GLY A 53 22.22 7.18 -22.03
N ASP A 54 22.31 8.50 -22.22
CA ASP A 54 22.39 9.11 -23.56
C ASP A 54 23.58 8.61 -24.38
N LEU A 55 24.75 8.46 -23.76
CA LEU A 55 25.93 7.90 -24.43
C LEU A 55 25.71 6.47 -24.93
N ALA A 56 25.01 5.62 -24.15
CA ALA A 56 24.69 4.26 -24.59
C ALA A 56 23.71 4.25 -25.76
N VAL A 57 22.73 5.17 -25.76
CA VAL A 57 21.77 5.31 -26.87
C VAL A 57 22.50 5.74 -28.12
N VAL A 58 23.29 6.82 -28.05
CA VAL A 58 24.06 7.36 -29.17
C VAL A 58 25.00 6.31 -29.76
N THR A 59 25.78 5.63 -28.93
CA THR A 59 26.70 4.56 -29.37
C THR A 59 25.95 3.40 -30.01
N SER A 60 24.83 2.95 -29.43
CA SER A 60 24.02 1.88 -30.02
C SER A 60 23.39 2.26 -31.36
N SER A 61 22.89 3.50 -31.49
CA SER A 61 22.29 4.03 -32.70
C SER A 61 23.34 4.16 -33.81
N LEU A 62 24.53 4.66 -33.47
CA LEU A 62 25.65 4.76 -34.39
C LEU A 62 26.07 3.39 -34.91
N LEU A 63 26.20 2.38 -34.03
CA LEU A 63 26.53 1.02 -34.41
C LEU A 63 25.45 0.37 -35.30
N MET A 64 24.17 0.66 -35.03
CA MET A 64 23.07 0.16 -35.88
C MET A 64 23.10 0.80 -37.27
N VAL A 65 23.32 2.11 -37.37
CA VAL A 65 23.48 2.80 -38.67
C VAL A 65 24.70 2.27 -39.42
N LEU A 66 25.80 2.02 -38.70
CA LEU A 66 27.01 1.46 -39.29
C LEU A 66 26.78 0.04 -39.81
N CYS A 67 26.01 -0.79 -39.10
CA CYS A 67 25.57 -2.10 -39.60
C CYS A 67 24.84 -1.97 -40.93
N VAL A 68 23.88 -1.05 -41.04
CA VAL A 68 23.13 -0.81 -42.28
C VAL A 68 24.08 -0.41 -43.41
N CYS A 69 25.00 0.53 -43.16
CA CYS A 69 25.97 1.00 -44.16
C CYS A 69 26.91 -0.12 -44.62
N LEU A 70 27.49 -0.89 -43.70
CA LEU A 70 28.41 -1.98 -44.01
C LEU A 70 27.70 -3.13 -44.73
N SER A 71 26.42 -3.37 -44.42
CA SER A 71 25.61 -4.36 -45.14
C SER A 71 25.39 -3.95 -46.60
N TYR A 72 25.27 -2.65 -46.87
CA TYR A 72 25.18 -2.14 -48.24
C TYR A 72 26.48 -2.32 -49.01
N GLU A 73 27.64 -2.12 -48.37
CA GLU A 73 28.95 -2.37 -48.99
C GLU A 73 29.24 -3.86 -49.19
N ALA A 74 28.74 -4.72 -48.30
CA ALA A 74 28.97 -6.16 -48.34
C ALA A 74 28.28 -6.84 -49.51
N SER A 75 27.07 -6.43 -49.88
CA SER A 75 26.31 -7.06 -50.97
C SER A 75 25.39 -6.06 -51.69
N PRO A 76 25.94 -5.27 -52.64
CA PRO A 76 25.15 -4.31 -53.44
C PRO A 76 24.06 -4.99 -54.29
N SER A 77 24.29 -6.22 -54.74
CA SER A 77 23.36 -7.00 -55.56
C SER A 77 22.18 -7.57 -54.75
N ALA A 78 22.31 -7.74 -53.43
CA ALA A 78 21.20 -8.20 -52.60
C ALA A 78 20.00 -7.23 -52.59
N MET A 79 20.22 -5.95 -52.91
CA MET A 79 19.16 -4.94 -53.13
C MET A 79 18.59 -4.94 -54.53
N GLN A 80 19.28 -5.57 -55.50
CA GLN A 80 18.72 -5.72 -56.83
C GLN A 80 17.59 -6.76 -56.86
N ASP A 81 17.41 -7.54 -55.80
CA ASP A 81 16.24 -8.38 -55.64
C ASP A 81 15.33 -7.79 -54.55
N TRP A 82 14.02 -8.02 -54.59
CA TRP A 82 13.07 -7.59 -53.55
C TRP A 82 13.27 -8.36 -52.22
N ASN A 83 14.47 -8.89 -51.99
CA ASN A 83 14.78 -9.64 -50.80
C ASN A 83 14.94 -8.68 -49.63
N ALA A 84 14.28 -9.01 -48.53
CA ALA A 84 14.44 -8.25 -47.30
C ALA A 84 15.91 -8.37 -46.85
N PRO A 85 16.59 -7.26 -46.53
CA PRO A 85 17.97 -7.34 -46.04
C PRO A 85 18.03 -8.17 -44.76
N TRP A 86 19.12 -8.93 -44.57
CA TRP A 86 19.29 -9.85 -43.43
C TRP A 86 19.06 -9.18 -42.06
N TYR A 87 19.38 -7.89 -41.94
CA TYR A 87 19.23 -7.09 -40.72
C TYR A 87 17.80 -6.57 -40.48
N SER A 88 16.84 -6.79 -41.40
CA SER A 88 15.50 -6.20 -41.37
C SER A 88 14.78 -6.46 -40.04
N LEU A 89 14.62 -7.71 -39.62
CA LEU A 89 13.96 -8.03 -38.35
C LEU A 89 14.73 -7.44 -37.14
N GLY A 90 16.05 -7.34 -37.26
CA GLY A 90 16.93 -6.77 -36.23
C GLY A 90 16.72 -5.27 -36.02
N ILE A 91 16.63 -4.49 -37.11
CA ILE A 91 16.38 -3.05 -37.00
C ILE A 91 14.95 -2.75 -36.52
N HIS A 92 13.94 -3.55 -36.91
CA HIS A 92 12.56 -3.45 -36.41
C HIS A 92 12.52 -3.63 -34.88
N SER A 93 13.12 -4.71 -34.38
CA SER A 93 13.15 -5.02 -32.94
C SER A 93 14.01 -4.03 -32.13
N TYR A 94 15.11 -3.53 -32.71
CA TYR A 94 15.95 -2.50 -32.08
C TYR A 94 15.19 -1.18 -31.89
N LEU A 95 14.51 -0.68 -32.94
CA LEU A 95 13.75 0.58 -32.85
C LEU A 95 12.57 0.46 -31.87
N ALA A 96 11.87 -0.67 -31.87
CA ALA A 96 10.83 -0.95 -30.87
C ALA A 96 11.41 -0.93 -29.44
N THR A 97 12.60 -1.47 -29.24
CA THR A 97 13.28 -1.46 -27.92
C THR A 97 13.59 -0.05 -27.45
N LEU A 98 14.02 0.86 -28.35
CA LEU A 98 14.25 2.27 -27.99
C LEU A 98 12.96 2.99 -27.58
N VAL A 99 11.84 2.72 -28.25
CA VAL A 99 10.53 3.28 -27.88
C VAL A 99 10.10 2.82 -26.49
N VAL A 100 10.20 1.51 -26.22
CA VAL A 100 9.88 0.94 -24.90
C VAL A 100 10.78 1.51 -23.80
N ARG A 101 12.04 1.85 -24.13
CA ARG A 101 13.01 2.51 -23.24
C ARG A 101 12.86 4.04 -23.17
N LYS A 102 11.72 4.59 -23.61
CA LYS A 102 11.39 6.02 -23.58
C LYS A 102 12.36 6.92 -24.35
N ARG A 103 13.04 6.39 -25.36
CA ARG A 103 13.99 7.13 -26.23
C ARG A 103 13.46 7.18 -27.67
N ALA A 104 12.15 7.41 -27.83
CA ALA A 104 11.49 7.46 -29.15
C ALA A 104 12.12 8.51 -30.09
N GLY A 105 12.57 9.66 -29.57
CA GLY A 105 13.27 10.67 -30.36
C GLY A 105 14.54 10.11 -31.04
N TRP A 106 15.34 9.34 -30.31
CA TRP A 106 16.53 8.69 -30.87
C TRP A 106 16.19 7.57 -31.86
N ALA A 107 15.07 6.87 -31.65
CA ALA A 107 14.58 5.88 -32.59
C ALA A 107 14.22 6.52 -33.94
N TRP A 108 13.51 7.66 -33.92
CA TRP A 108 13.22 8.44 -35.12
C TRP A 108 14.48 8.99 -35.78
N VAL A 109 15.44 9.52 -35.02
CA VAL A 109 16.73 9.99 -35.57
C VAL A 109 17.48 8.84 -36.25
N THR A 110 17.55 7.67 -35.61
CA THR A 110 18.22 6.48 -36.17
C THR A 110 17.53 6.04 -37.46
N LEU A 111 16.19 6.04 -37.49
CA LEU A 111 15.41 5.72 -38.68
C LEU A 111 15.65 6.73 -39.81
N CYS A 112 15.60 8.04 -39.53
CA CYS A 112 15.82 9.08 -40.53
C CYS A 112 17.21 8.98 -41.15
N VAL A 113 18.23 8.72 -40.32
CA VAL A 113 19.61 8.52 -40.80
C VAL A 113 19.71 7.25 -41.65
N ALA A 114 19.13 6.13 -41.20
CA ALA A 114 19.11 4.89 -41.98
C ALA A 114 18.37 5.05 -43.33
N LEU A 115 17.24 5.77 -43.35
CA LEU A 115 16.50 6.09 -44.57
C LEU A 115 17.31 6.98 -45.52
N ALA A 116 18.00 7.99 -45.00
CA ALA A 116 18.86 8.86 -45.80
C ALA A 116 19.99 8.04 -46.44
N PHE A 117 20.66 7.17 -45.67
CA PHE A 117 21.67 6.27 -46.22
C PHE A 117 21.09 5.33 -47.28
N ALA A 118 19.98 4.65 -46.97
CA ALA A 118 19.31 3.77 -47.93
C ALA A 118 18.95 4.49 -49.24
N ALA A 119 18.47 5.73 -49.17
CA ALA A 119 18.18 6.57 -50.33
C ALA A 119 19.45 6.93 -51.12
N THR A 120 20.54 7.31 -50.44
CA THR A 120 21.82 7.63 -51.11
C THR A 120 22.43 6.42 -51.82
N TYR A 121 22.31 5.22 -51.23
CA TYR A 121 22.75 3.98 -51.87
C TYR A 121 21.84 3.59 -53.04
N GLY A 122 20.52 3.69 -52.87
CA GLY A 122 19.56 3.46 -53.95
C GLY A 122 19.76 4.40 -55.15
N ALA A 123 20.20 5.65 -54.91
CA ALA A 123 20.52 6.60 -55.96
C ALA A 123 21.67 6.15 -56.87
N ARG A 124 22.56 5.29 -56.37
CA ARG A 124 23.69 4.72 -57.14
C ARG A 124 23.29 3.48 -57.94
N THR A 125 22.09 2.96 -57.72
CA THR A 125 21.53 1.81 -58.45
C THR A 125 20.62 2.30 -59.58
N GLU A 126 20.42 1.47 -60.60
CA GLU A 126 19.51 1.75 -61.74
C GLU A 126 18.05 2.02 -61.34
N ARG A 127 17.66 1.71 -60.10
CA ARG A 127 16.31 1.91 -59.56
C ARG A 127 16.08 3.27 -58.90
N GLY A 128 17.14 4.01 -58.61
CA GLY A 128 17.08 5.35 -58.04
C GLY A 128 16.80 5.41 -56.52
N PRO A 129 16.82 6.63 -55.94
CA PRO A 129 16.81 6.86 -54.49
C PRO A 129 15.52 6.43 -53.80
N LEU A 130 14.38 6.56 -54.47
CA LEU A 130 13.07 6.22 -53.92
C LEU A 130 12.99 4.73 -53.57
N TYR A 131 13.56 3.87 -54.43
CA TYR A 131 13.57 2.43 -54.21
C TYR A 131 14.32 2.06 -52.93
N GLY A 132 15.49 2.66 -52.70
CA GLY A 132 16.27 2.45 -51.47
C GLY A 132 15.49 2.84 -50.21
N ALA A 133 14.85 4.01 -50.21
CA ALA A 133 14.03 4.47 -49.08
C ALA A 133 12.83 3.55 -48.80
N LEU A 134 12.17 3.03 -49.84
CA LEU A 134 10.99 2.16 -49.70
C LEU A 134 11.31 0.84 -49.00
N THR A 135 12.54 0.32 -49.10
CA THR A 135 12.94 -0.91 -48.39
C THR A 135 12.83 -0.82 -46.87
N LEU A 136 12.86 0.39 -46.31
CA LEU A 136 12.80 0.67 -44.88
C LEU A 136 11.50 1.37 -44.45
N VAL A 137 10.54 1.58 -45.36
CA VAL A 137 9.33 2.36 -45.08
C VAL A 137 8.44 1.69 -44.02
N SER A 138 8.46 0.36 -43.91
CA SER A 138 7.73 -0.39 -42.89
C SER A 138 8.12 0.00 -41.46
N LEU A 139 9.36 0.47 -41.26
CA LEU A 139 9.85 0.93 -39.96
C LEU A 139 9.12 2.18 -39.47
N VAL A 140 8.64 3.04 -40.37
CA VAL A 140 7.85 4.23 -40.02
C VAL A 140 6.54 3.81 -39.34
N GLY A 141 5.81 2.87 -39.98
CA GLY A 141 4.55 2.35 -39.45
C GLY A 141 4.72 1.64 -38.12
N LEU A 142 5.77 0.81 -38.01
CA LEU A 142 6.11 0.14 -36.75
C LEU A 142 6.41 1.15 -35.63
N LEU A 143 7.25 2.15 -35.89
CA LEU A 143 7.62 3.15 -34.89
C LEU A 143 6.42 3.96 -34.41
N ALA A 144 5.58 4.40 -35.34
CA ALA A 144 4.35 5.11 -35.01
C ALA A 144 3.41 4.25 -34.15
N ALA A 145 3.17 2.99 -34.53
CA ALA A 145 2.32 2.07 -33.78
C ALA A 145 2.88 1.78 -32.38
N ALA A 146 4.19 1.51 -32.27
CA ALA A 146 4.85 1.26 -30.99
C ALA A 146 4.77 2.47 -30.06
N GLN A 147 4.94 3.68 -30.59
CA GLN A 147 4.86 4.92 -29.81
C GLN A 147 3.44 5.15 -29.28
N ILE A 148 2.41 4.97 -30.12
CA ILE A 148 1.00 5.08 -29.72
C ILE A 148 0.69 4.07 -28.61
N LEU A 149 1.02 2.79 -28.83
CA LEU A 149 0.75 1.73 -27.86
C LEU A 149 1.43 1.98 -26.51
N THR A 150 2.69 2.41 -26.53
CA THR A 150 3.45 2.70 -25.30
C THR A 150 2.86 3.89 -24.55
N SER A 151 2.44 4.95 -25.27
CA SER A 151 1.80 6.13 -24.66
C SER A 151 0.46 5.80 -24.01
N GLU A 152 -0.33 4.93 -24.65
CA GLU A 152 -1.64 4.54 -24.13
C GLU A 152 -1.51 3.61 -22.92
N MET A 153 -0.54 2.69 -22.94
CA MET A 153 -0.19 1.86 -21.79
C MET A 153 0.20 2.74 -20.58
N GLU A 154 1.02 3.76 -20.78
CA GLU A 154 1.40 4.68 -19.69
C GLU A 154 0.19 5.42 -19.12
N ARG A 155 -0.71 5.92 -19.98
CA ARG A 155 -1.95 6.56 -19.54
C ARG A 155 -2.82 5.62 -18.72
N LEU A 156 -2.96 4.36 -19.14
CA LEU A 156 -3.73 3.34 -18.43
C LEU A 156 -3.10 2.99 -17.08
N PHE A 157 -1.77 2.86 -17.01
CA PHE A 157 -1.08 2.59 -15.74
C PHE A 157 -1.24 3.74 -14.75
N THR A 158 -1.14 4.99 -15.20
CA THR A 158 -1.34 6.17 -14.35
C THR A 158 -2.77 6.23 -13.82
N ARG A 159 -3.78 6.09 -14.69
CA ARG A 159 -5.20 6.06 -14.30
C ARG A 159 -5.51 4.93 -13.32
N ARG A 160 -4.93 3.75 -13.54
CA ARG A 160 -5.10 2.60 -12.63
C ARG A 160 -4.46 2.86 -11.27
N ARG A 161 -3.31 3.53 -11.22
CA ARG A 161 -2.66 3.94 -9.99
C ARG A 161 -3.52 4.94 -9.20
N GLU A 162 -4.05 5.95 -9.89
CA GLU A 162 -4.94 6.96 -9.30
C GLU A 162 -6.23 6.32 -8.75
N ALA A 163 -6.88 5.46 -9.54
CA ALA A 163 -8.08 4.72 -9.10
C ALA A 163 -7.78 3.82 -7.90
N TRP A 164 -6.60 3.21 -7.84
CA TRP A 164 -6.19 2.37 -6.70
C TRP A 164 -5.96 3.18 -5.43
N CYS A 165 -5.33 4.37 -5.54
CA CYS A 165 -5.18 5.29 -4.42
C CYS A 165 -6.54 5.79 -3.90
N LEU A 166 -7.45 6.19 -4.80
CA LEU A 166 -8.81 6.62 -4.42
C LEU A 166 -9.60 5.50 -3.73
N GLY A 167 -9.51 4.26 -4.25
CA GLY A 167 -10.15 3.10 -3.64
C GLY A 167 -9.58 2.71 -2.28
N ALA A 168 -8.27 2.90 -2.06
CA ALA A 168 -7.65 2.66 -0.77
C ALA A 168 -8.12 3.66 0.30
N SER A 169 -8.22 4.94 -0.04
CA SER A 169 -8.75 5.97 0.87
C SER A 169 -10.24 5.81 1.18
N ALA A 170 -11.04 5.27 0.26
CA ALA A 170 -12.46 5.00 0.52
C ALA A 170 -12.66 3.85 1.53
N LYS A 171 -11.77 2.84 1.53
CA LYS A 171 -11.86 1.71 2.46
C LYS A 171 -11.55 2.08 3.90
N THR A 172 -10.56 2.95 4.13
CA THR A 172 -10.20 3.38 5.49
C THR A 172 -11.35 4.13 6.17
N THR A 173 -12.07 4.96 5.42
CA THR A 173 -13.23 5.69 5.96
C THR A 173 -14.43 4.79 6.23
N ASP A 174 -14.63 3.72 5.45
CA ASP A 174 -15.73 2.77 5.69
C ASP A 174 -15.44 1.87 6.90
N GLU A 175 -14.18 1.45 7.08
CA GLU A 175 -13.73 0.68 8.24
C GLU A 175 -13.87 1.49 9.55
N GLU A 176 -13.44 2.76 9.57
CA GLU A 176 -13.60 3.64 10.73
C GLU A 176 -15.07 3.85 11.12
N ASN A 177 -15.96 4.05 10.12
CA ASN A 177 -17.39 4.19 10.36
C ASN A 177 -18.03 2.90 10.88
N GLN A 178 -17.63 1.75 10.36
CA GLN A 178 -18.12 0.45 10.82
C GLN A 178 -17.72 0.18 12.27
N ASP A 179 -16.50 0.54 12.68
CA ASP A 179 -16.04 0.37 14.06
C ASP A 179 -16.84 1.24 15.04
N LEU A 180 -17.14 2.49 14.68
CA LEU A 180 -18.00 3.37 15.48
C LEU A 180 -19.42 2.80 15.64
N VAL A 181 -20.01 2.28 14.56
CA VAL A 181 -21.33 1.64 14.59
C VAL A 181 -21.31 0.38 15.46
N ASN A 182 -20.29 -0.46 15.31
CA ASN A 182 -20.13 -1.69 16.11
C ASN A 182 -19.93 -1.38 17.60
N ALA A 183 -19.19 -0.33 17.93
CA ALA A 183 -19.04 0.14 19.32
C ALA A 183 -20.38 0.61 19.90
N SER A 184 -21.19 1.35 19.12
CA SER A 184 -22.52 1.80 19.52
C SER A 184 -23.47 0.62 19.77
N ILE A 185 -23.50 -0.37 18.87
CA ILE A 185 -24.33 -1.58 19.03
C ILE A 185 -23.95 -2.33 20.32
N ARG A 186 -22.65 -2.52 20.59
CA ARG A 186 -22.18 -3.17 21.83
C ARG A 186 -22.65 -2.42 23.08
N ARG A 187 -22.56 -1.09 23.07
CA ARG A 187 -23.02 -0.24 24.18
C ARG A 187 -24.52 -0.41 24.44
N ILE A 188 -25.34 -0.44 23.37
CA ILE A 188 -26.79 -0.65 23.48
C ILE A 188 -27.10 -2.03 24.06
N GLN A 189 -26.41 -3.07 23.60
CA GLN A 189 -26.60 -4.43 24.11
C GLN A 189 -26.23 -4.54 25.59
N GLU A 190 -25.16 -3.87 26.02
CA GLU A 190 -24.74 -3.83 27.42
C GLU A 190 -25.78 -3.16 28.32
N VAL A 191 -26.29 -1.99 27.93
CA VAL A 191 -27.37 -1.29 28.64
C VAL A 191 -28.63 -2.16 28.71
N ARG A 192 -29.00 -2.82 27.60
CA ARG A 192 -30.15 -3.74 27.56
C ARG A 192 -29.95 -4.91 28.52
N ARG A 193 -28.75 -5.48 28.62
CA ARG A 193 -28.45 -6.57 29.55
C ARG A 193 -28.60 -6.15 31.01
N MET A 194 -28.23 -4.90 31.35
CA MET A 194 -28.30 -4.39 32.72
C MET A 194 -29.71 -3.99 33.14
N ALA A 195 -30.45 -3.29 32.28
CA ALA A 195 -31.74 -2.69 32.65
C ALA A 195 -32.96 -3.33 32.00
N GLY A 196 -32.78 -4.19 31.01
CA GLY A 196 -33.86 -4.72 30.17
C GLY A 196 -34.97 -5.39 30.98
N GLY A 197 -34.62 -6.33 31.87
CA GLY A 197 -35.61 -7.05 32.68
C GLY A 197 -36.37 -6.15 33.67
N LEU A 198 -35.72 -5.11 34.20
CA LEU A 198 -36.36 -4.15 35.11
C LEU A 198 -37.32 -3.22 34.35
N LEU A 199 -36.93 -2.76 33.17
CA LEU A 199 -37.80 -1.94 32.30
C LEU A 199 -38.98 -2.76 31.76
N GLU A 200 -38.75 -4.01 31.40
CA GLU A 200 -39.81 -4.92 30.93
C GLU A 200 -40.84 -5.17 32.03
N ARG A 201 -40.38 -5.36 33.27
CA ARG A 201 -41.25 -5.45 34.43
C ARG A 201 -42.09 -4.18 34.62
N ILE A 202 -41.48 -2.99 34.58
CA ILE A 202 -42.23 -1.72 34.68
C ILE A 202 -43.27 -1.60 33.56
N ALA A 203 -42.96 -2.10 32.36
CA ALA A 203 -43.83 -1.98 31.19
C ALA A 203 -44.98 -3.00 31.16
N GLN A 204 -44.76 -4.23 31.65
CA GLN A 204 -45.69 -5.35 31.50
C GLN A 204 -46.40 -5.76 32.80
N ASP A 205 -45.79 -5.54 33.96
CA ASP A 205 -46.36 -5.92 35.25
C ASP A 205 -47.14 -4.74 35.86
N SER A 206 -48.44 -4.96 36.12
CA SER A 206 -49.33 -3.95 36.70
C SER A 206 -49.38 -4.00 38.23
N SER A 207 -48.62 -4.90 38.85
CA SER A 207 -48.57 -5.00 40.32
C SER A 207 -47.96 -3.74 40.96
N PRO A 208 -48.33 -3.41 42.21
CA PRO A 208 -47.74 -2.28 42.91
C PRO A 208 -46.22 -2.45 43.07
N VAL A 209 -45.48 -1.38 42.80
CA VAL A 209 -44.03 -1.35 43.03
C VAL A 209 -43.76 -1.46 44.53
N THR A 210 -43.03 -2.50 44.93
CA THR A 210 -42.63 -2.74 46.32
C THR A 210 -41.34 -1.99 46.67
N ASP A 211 -41.03 -1.86 47.97
CA ASP A 211 -39.78 -1.23 48.41
C ASP A 211 -38.53 -2.00 47.93
N TYR A 212 -38.64 -3.33 47.80
CA TYR A 212 -37.59 -4.15 47.21
C TYR A 212 -37.29 -3.73 45.76
N ASP A 213 -38.33 -3.41 45.00
CA ASP A 213 -38.20 -3.04 43.60
C ASP A 213 -37.56 -1.67 43.43
N ILE A 214 -37.96 -0.72 44.27
CA ILE A 214 -37.35 0.61 44.33
C ILE A 214 -35.86 0.47 44.64
N SER A 215 -35.48 -0.44 45.54
CA SER A 215 -34.06 -0.70 45.84
C SER A 215 -33.30 -1.24 44.62
N GLN A 216 -33.90 -2.18 43.87
CA GLN A 216 -33.28 -2.76 42.68
C GLN A 216 -33.17 -1.74 41.54
N PHE A 217 -34.19 -0.89 41.34
CA PHE A 217 -34.14 0.18 40.35
C PHE A 217 -33.05 1.20 40.66
N ARG A 218 -32.92 1.63 41.92
CA ARG A 218 -31.86 2.56 42.36
C ARG A 218 -30.47 1.95 42.20
N LEU A 219 -30.29 0.68 42.53
CA LEU A 219 -29.01 -0.01 42.35
C LEU A 219 -28.62 -0.11 40.87
N THR A 220 -29.56 -0.46 39.99
CA THR A 220 -29.30 -0.54 38.55
C THR A 220 -29.07 0.85 37.92
N GLU A 221 -29.77 1.89 38.37
CA GLU A 221 -29.53 3.27 37.93
C GLU A 221 -28.14 3.75 38.35
N ALA A 222 -27.73 3.50 39.59
CA ALA A 222 -26.40 3.83 40.06
C ALA A 222 -25.32 3.06 39.28
N GLN A 223 -25.53 1.78 38.99
CA GLN A 223 -24.64 0.97 38.15
C GLN A 223 -24.53 1.50 36.71
N LEU A 224 -25.65 1.93 36.11
CA LEU A 224 -25.66 2.57 34.80
C LEU A 224 -24.89 3.90 34.81
N ARG A 225 -25.11 4.73 35.83
CA ARG A 225 -24.43 6.01 35.99
C ARG A 225 -22.92 5.82 36.10
N ASP A 226 -22.46 4.83 36.85
CA ASP A 226 -21.04 4.53 36.97
C ASP A 226 -20.45 3.98 35.67
N SER A 227 -21.20 3.14 34.94
CA SER A 227 -20.74 2.66 33.62
C SER A 227 -20.55 3.80 32.60
N ILE A 228 -21.27 4.92 32.79
CA ILE A 228 -21.15 6.13 31.97
C ILE A 228 -20.01 7.01 32.48
N ARG A 229 -19.93 7.24 33.80
CA ARG A 229 -18.93 8.12 34.43
C ARG A 229 -17.54 7.52 34.52
N GLY A 230 -17.42 6.20 34.63
CA GLY A 230 -16.18 5.45 34.83
C GLY A 230 -15.69 4.72 33.56
N ARG A 231 -16.01 5.23 32.37
CA ARG A 231 -15.96 4.52 31.07
C ARG A 231 -14.71 3.65 30.85
N SER A 232 -13.52 4.13 31.19
CA SER A 232 -12.22 3.47 30.99
C SER A 232 -11.88 2.40 32.04
N ILE A 233 -12.51 2.46 33.21
CA ILE A 233 -12.26 1.59 34.37
C ILE A 233 -13.47 0.72 34.77
N ALA A 234 -14.64 0.97 34.19
CA ALA A 234 -15.86 0.22 34.47
C ALA A 234 -15.82 -1.15 33.77
N ASN A 235 -15.33 -2.17 34.48
CA ASN A 235 -15.44 -3.57 34.05
C ASN A 235 -16.52 -4.33 34.84
N PRO A 236 -16.99 -5.49 34.33
CA PRO A 236 -18.08 -6.23 34.98
C PRO A 236 -17.80 -6.62 36.44
N ARG A 237 -16.57 -6.99 36.77
CA ARG A 237 -16.17 -7.41 38.12
C ARG A 237 -16.20 -6.24 39.10
N LEU A 238 -15.66 -5.09 38.70
CA LEU A 238 -15.67 -3.87 39.51
C LEU A 238 -17.10 -3.38 39.77
N LEU A 239 -17.96 -3.39 38.75
CA LEU A 239 -19.36 -2.98 38.89
C LEU A 239 -20.16 -3.91 39.81
N GLU A 240 -19.86 -5.21 39.79
CA GLU A 240 -20.50 -6.19 40.69
C GLU A 240 -20.09 -5.96 42.16
N VAL A 241 -18.81 -5.80 42.43
CA VAL A 241 -18.32 -5.54 43.79
C VAL A 241 -18.81 -4.18 44.30
N THR A 242 -18.83 -3.15 43.44
CA THR A 242 -19.42 -1.84 43.76
C THR A 242 -20.90 -1.95 44.14
N ARG A 243 -21.67 -2.79 43.43
CA ARG A 243 -23.08 -3.05 43.75
C ARG A 243 -23.22 -3.72 45.12
N ASN A 244 -22.36 -4.68 45.44
CA ASN A 244 -22.36 -5.35 46.74
C ASN A 244 -22.01 -4.39 47.89
N ALA A 245 -21.02 -3.52 47.70
CA ALA A 245 -20.66 -2.48 48.67
C ALA A 245 -21.83 -1.51 48.92
N ARG A 246 -22.51 -1.06 47.86
CA ARG A 246 -23.70 -0.20 48.00
C ARG A 246 -24.86 -0.90 48.69
N ALA A 247 -25.05 -2.20 48.46
CA ALA A 247 -26.06 -2.97 49.17
C ALA A 247 -25.77 -3.05 50.69
N ARG A 248 -24.51 -2.95 51.11
CA ARG A 248 -24.09 -2.80 52.52
C ARG A 248 -24.30 -1.40 53.09
N GLY A 249 -24.58 -0.40 52.23
CA GLY A 249 -24.75 1.01 52.63
C GLY A 249 -23.51 1.88 52.41
N VAL A 250 -22.45 1.36 51.77
CA VAL A 250 -21.26 2.14 51.40
C VAL A 250 -21.58 3.04 50.20
N THR A 251 -21.18 4.31 50.28
CA THR A 251 -21.28 5.23 49.13
C THR A 251 -20.10 4.97 48.20
N VAL A 252 -20.35 4.80 46.90
CA VAL A 252 -19.25 4.58 45.93
C VAL A 252 -19.38 5.60 44.80
N ASP A 253 -18.30 6.30 44.48
CA ASP A 253 -18.20 7.19 43.32
C ASP A 253 -17.08 6.72 42.37
N ILE A 254 -17.40 6.62 41.08
CA ILE A 254 -16.47 6.18 40.05
C ILE A 254 -16.37 7.28 39.00
N LEU A 255 -15.17 7.82 38.85
CA LEU A 255 -14.87 8.93 37.95
C LEU A 255 -13.79 8.54 36.94
N ASP A 256 -14.01 8.88 35.68
CA ASP A 256 -13.04 8.71 34.61
C ASP A 256 -12.82 10.03 33.88
N GLU A 257 -11.61 10.57 34.03
CA GLU A 257 -11.13 11.77 33.33
C GLU A 257 -10.19 11.41 32.16
N ARG A 258 -9.93 10.12 31.94
CA ARG A 258 -8.92 9.62 31.01
C ARG A 258 -9.37 9.69 29.56
N GLY A 259 -10.64 9.40 29.28
CA GLY A 259 -11.21 9.44 27.93
C GLY A 259 -10.74 8.33 26.96
N VAL A 260 -9.66 7.62 27.32
CA VAL A 260 -9.09 6.48 26.59
C VAL A 260 -8.94 5.25 27.49
N PRO A 261 -9.00 4.01 26.93
CA PRO A 261 -8.98 2.78 27.72
C PRO A 261 -7.66 2.58 28.48
N VAL A 262 -7.75 2.20 29.76
CA VAL A 262 -6.58 1.86 30.60
C VAL A 262 -5.86 0.63 30.03
N PRO A 263 -4.51 0.60 30.02
CA PRO A 263 -3.75 -0.58 29.59
C PRO A 263 -4.19 -1.85 30.36
N PRO A 264 -4.33 -3.01 29.70
CA PRO A 264 -4.91 -4.21 30.33
C PRO A 264 -4.24 -4.64 31.63
N HIS A 265 -2.90 -4.56 31.69
CA HIS A 265 -2.13 -4.94 32.88
C HIS A 265 -2.41 -4.02 34.08
N ILE A 266 -2.57 -2.71 33.85
CA ILE A 266 -2.93 -1.74 34.90
C ILE A 266 -4.39 -1.97 35.32
N MET A 267 -5.27 -2.25 34.36
CA MET A 267 -6.68 -2.50 34.64
C MET A 267 -6.90 -3.73 35.54
N GLU A 268 -6.09 -4.79 35.38
CA GLU A 268 -6.11 -5.95 36.28
C GLU A 268 -5.74 -5.54 37.71
N ILE A 269 -4.63 -4.80 37.89
CA ILE A 269 -4.18 -4.29 39.21
C ILE A 269 -5.24 -3.40 39.85
N VAL A 270 -5.81 -2.46 39.08
CA VAL A 270 -6.88 -1.56 39.52
C VAL A 270 -8.08 -2.36 40.00
N THR A 271 -8.47 -3.40 39.26
CA THR A 271 -9.63 -4.23 39.62
C THR A 271 -9.36 -4.97 40.93
N ASP A 272 -8.19 -5.56 41.10
CA ASP A 272 -7.86 -6.31 42.31
C ASP A 272 -7.79 -5.41 43.53
N GLN A 273 -7.10 -4.26 43.44
CA GLN A 273 -7.05 -3.29 44.54
C GLN A 273 -8.42 -2.72 44.90
N ALA A 274 -9.24 -2.40 43.89
CA ALA A 274 -10.59 -1.90 44.13
C ALA A 274 -11.49 -2.97 44.77
N VAL A 275 -11.34 -4.24 44.39
CA VAL A 275 -12.08 -5.36 45.01
C VAL A 275 -11.72 -5.46 46.48
N ASP A 276 -10.42 -5.47 46.81
CA ASP A 276 -9.94 -5.60 48.19
C ASP A 276 -10.47 -4.47 49.09
N VAL A 277 -10.41 -3.22 48.60
CA VAL A 277 -10.92 -2.04 49.33
C VAL A 277 -12.45 -2.10 49.48
N LEU A 278 -13.18 -2.38 48.40
CA LEU A 278 -14.64 -2.39 48.43
C LEU A 278 -15.19 -3.52 49.31
N ASP A 279 -14.57 -4.70 49.31
CA ASP A 279 -14.99 -5.82 50.15
C ASP A 279 -14.66 -5.62 51.63
N ALA A 280 -13.56 -4.93 51.94
CA ALA A 280 -13.24 -4.53 53.31
C ALA A 280 -14.17 -3.43 53.86
N ALA A 281 -14.63 -2.52 53.00
CA ALA A 281 -15.48 -1.40 53.39
C ALA A 281 -16.86 -1.86 53.91
N GLN A 282 -17.11 -1.62 55.20
CA GLN A 282 -18.39 -1.88 55.86
C GLN A 282 -19.28 -0.63 55.99
N ALA A 283 -18.67 0.56 55.98
CA ALA A 283 -19.34 1.86 56.04
C ALA A 283 -18.50 2.94 55.35
N GLY A 284 -19.05 4.14 55.20
CA GLY A 284 -18.36 5.30 54.64
C GLY A 284 -18.49 5.45 53.12
N ALA A 285 -17.48 6.06 52.49
CA ALA A 285 -17.44 6.38 51.07
C ALA A 285 -16.15 5.86 50.40
N VAL A 286 -16.28 5.26 49.23
CA VAL A 286 -15.15 4.82 48.38
C VAL A 286 -15.19 5.61 47.07
N THR A 287 -14.07 6.24 46.71
CA THR A 287 -13.91 6.98 45.46
C THR A 287 -12.85 6.32 44.60
N ILE A 288 -13.18 5.98 43.35
CA ILE A 288 -12.24 5.43 42.36
C ILE A 288 -12.16 6.43 41.21
N ARG A 289 -10.99 7.03 41.01
CA ARG A 289 -10.77 8.07 39.99
C ARG A 289 -9.65 7.66 39.02
N ALA A 290 -9.96 7.60 37.73
CA ALA A 290 -8.98 7.47 36.67
C ALA A 290 -8.56 8.83 36.12
N PHE A 291 -7.26 9.02 35.92
CA PHE A 291 -6.66 10.28 35.48
C PHE A 291 -6.23 10.25 34.00
N PRO A 292 -6.05 11.43 33.36
CA PRO A 292 -5.57 11.56 31.98
C PRO A 292 -4.21 10.90 31.74
N GLU A 293 -3.87 10.57 30.49
CA GLU A 293 -2.62 9.88 30.17
C GLU A 293 -1.34 10.70 30.45
N ASP A 294 -1.47 12.00 30.68
CA ASP A 294 -0.33 12.86 30.99
C ASP A 294 -0.02 12.93 32.50
N ASP A 295 -0.85 12.29 33.34
CA ASP A 295 -0.66 12.25 34.79
C ASP A 295 0.29 11.08 35.19
N PRO A 296 1.16 11.24 36.19
CA PRO A 296 1.93 10.11 36.72
C PRO A 296 1.05 9.01 37.33
N THR A 297 -0.14 9.35 37.82
CA THR A 297 -1.13 8.43 38.39
C THR A 297 -2.09 7.93 37.32
N ALA A 298 -2.29 6.62 37.21
CA ALA A 298 -3.35 6.08 36.36
C ALA A 298 -4.70 6.09 37.09
N VAL A 299 -4.74 5.56 38.31
CA VAL A 299 -5.96 5.44 39.12
C VAL A 299 -5.66 5.71 40.58
N PHE A 300 -6.55 6.45 41.22
CA PHE A 300 -6.53 6.72 42.65
C PHE A 300 -7.80 6.17 43.30
N ILE A 301 -7.63 5.34 44.33
CA ILE A 301 -8.71 4.71 45.09
C ILE A 301 -8.63 5.24 46.52
N VAL A 302 -9.70 5.82 47.03
CA VAL A 302 -9.77 6.36 48.39
C VAL A 302 -10.95 5.76 49.12
N HIS A 303 -10.73 5.19 50.30
CA HIS A 303 -11.78 4.82 51.24
C HIS A 303 -11.75 5.76 52.44
N ASP A 304 -12.86 6.47 52.63
CA ASP A 304 -13.15 7.30 53.77
C ASP A 304 -14.19 6.57 54.65
N PRO A 305 -13.82 6.02 55.81
CA PRO A 305 -14.73 5.29 56.68
C PRO A 305 -15.79 6.18 57.35
N GLY A 306 -15.62 7.51 57.34
CA GLY A 306 -16.57 8.48 57.90
C GLY A 306 -16.58 8.58 59.43
N ASP A 307 -15.62 7.96 60.11
CA ASP A 307 -15.39 8.01 61.55
C ASP A 307 -13.93 8.43 61.83
N GLU A 308 -13.71 9.30 62.81
CA GLU A 308 -12.37 9.83 63.16
C GLU A 308 -11.44 8.74 63.71
N ASP A 309 -12.00 7.65 64.25
CA ASP A 309 -11.24 6.55 64.85
C ASP A 309 -10.87 5.42 63.86
N SER A 310 -11.32 5.50 62.60
CA SER A 310 -11.04 4.50 61.57
C SER A 310 -10.00 4.98 60.56
N ASP A 311 -9.02 4.12 60.24
CA ASP A 311 -7.97 4.45 59.29
C ASP A 311 -8.54 4.61 57.86
N ALA A 312 -8.41 5.82 57.30
CA ALA A 312 -8.66 6.05 55.87
C ALA A 312 -7.55 5.40 55.04
N VAL A 313 -7.91 4.85 53.89
CA VAL A 313 -6.96 4.18 52.99
C VAL A 313 -6.95 4.89 51.65
N ALA A 314 -5.77 5.30 51.18
CA ALA A 314 -5.58 5.82 49.83
C ALA A 314 -4.59 4.95 49.06
N ILE A 315 -4.99 4.53 47.85
CA ILE A 315 -4.18 3.71 46.96
C ILE A 315 -3.97 4.46 45.65
N GLU A 316 -2.71 4.67 45.29
CA GLU A 316 -2.27 5.25 44.03
C GLU A 316 -1.66 4.17 43.15
N ILE A 317 -2.09 4.10 41.89
CA ILE A 317 -1.57 3.15 40.91
C ILE A 317 -0.89 3.96 39.80
N ALA A 318 0.42 3.77 39.63
CA ALA A 318 1.23 4.54 38.70
C ALA A 318 0.96 4.17 37.23
N GLN A 319 0.98 5.16 36.34
CA GLN A 319 0.59 4.97 34.94
C GLN A 319 1.59 4.20 34.08
N GLY A 320 2.89 4.32 34.36
CA GLY A 320 3.93 3.66 33.57
C GLY A 320 4.25 2.23 34.01
N THR A 321 4.20 1.98 35.32
CA THR A 321 4.68 0.74 35.94
C THR A 321 3.56 -0.11 36.54
N GLY A 322 2.39 0.48 36.82
CA GLY A 322 1.36 -0.16 37.63
C GLY A 322 1.76 -0.31 39.10
N GLU A 323 2.81 0.38 39.55
CA GLU A 323 3.25 0.33 40.95
C GLU A 323 2.16 0.86 41.87
N VAL A 324 1.89 0.12 42.95
CA VAL A 324 0.83 0.39 43.91
C VAL A 324 1.45 1.04 45.14
N SER A 325 1.06 2.27 45.45
CA SER A 325 1.43 2.97 46.67
C SER A 325 0.20 3.10 47.57
N VAL A 326 0.33 2.68 48.83
CA VAL A 326 -0.74 2.74 49.83
C VAL A 326 -0.35 3.77 50.89
N PHE A 327 -1.28 4.67 51.21
CA PHE A 327 -1.13 5.79 52.14
C PHE A 327 -2.25 5.80 53.17
#